data_AF-A0A2M8PLI7-F1
#
_entry.id   AF-A0A2M8PLI7-F1
#
_cell.length_a   1.000
_cell.length_b   1.000
_cell.length_c   1.000
_cell.angle_alpha   90.00
_cell.angle_beta   90.00
_cell.angle_gamma   90.00
#
_symmetry.space_group_name_H-M   'P 1'
#
loop_
_entity.id
_entity.type
_entity.pdbx_description
1 polymer ?
#
loop_
_entity_poly.entity_id
_entity_poly.type
_entity_poly.pdbx_seq_one_letter_code
_entity_poly.pdbx_strand_id
1 'polypeptide(L)'
;AYLARSHSDLASARELTRTVLEELDTTKIPLKSVTYYGIGLDSFSIGDLDSAQHALSEAIVHGKREKKYTTVLSSSGLLGWIYYYFGELDKALENGISNQQWIDSYHDPSQPRIISCWQNSALALVHCEKAQYTLAQSYINPLLRHLEIGTEPGQHIIIQYTRAKLFYAQKQFVEAIECLDDASNIYEHKKDSIVFTPPSMAA
;
A
#
# COMPACT_ATOMS: atom_id res chain seq x y z
N ALA A 1 -1.55 7.96 -18.04
CA ALA A 1 -0.95 7.33 -16.84
C ALA A 1 -1.65 6.01 -16.48
N TYR A 2 -2.89 5.99 -15.97
CA TYR A 2 -3.58 4.74 -15.58
C TYR A 2 -3.67 3.68 -16.70
N LEU A 3 -4.02 4.11 -17.92
CA LEU A 3 -4.06 3.21 -19.10
C LEU A 3 -2.67 2.72 -19.56
N ALA A 4 -1.61 3.49 -19.32
CA ALA A 4 -0.24 3.05 -19.61
C ALA A 4 0.22 1.99 -18.59
N ARG A 5 -0.18 2.15 -17.31
CA ARG A 5 0.02 1.15 -16.25
C ARG A 5 -0.72 -0.15 -16.52
N SER A 6 -1.93 -0.11 -17.10
CA SER A 6 -2.66 -1.32 -17.49
C SER A 6 -2.07 -2.05 -18.70
N HIS A 7 -1.14 -1.42 -19.43
CA HIS A 7 -0.45 -2.01 -20.58
C HIS A 7 1.04 -2.31 -20.29
N SER A 8 1.45 -2.27 -19.01
CA SER A 8 2.82 -2.57 -18.56
C SER A 8 3.92 -1.70 -19.19
N ASP A 9 3.56 -0.54 -19.76
CA ASP A 9 4.53 0.45 -20.25
C ASP A 9 4.91 1.42 -19.13
N LEU A 10 5.76 0.93 -18.21
CA LEU A 10 6.20 1.66 -17.02
C LEU A 10 7.05 2.90 -17.39
N ALA A 11 7.80 2.84 -18.48
CA ALA A 11 8.64 3.96 -18.94
C ALA A 11 7.79 5.12 -19.45
N SER A 12 6.81 4.83 -20.31
CA SER A 12 5.86 5.86 -20.78
C SER A 12 4.97 6.36 -19.64
N ALA A 13 4.56 5.50 -18.71
CA ALA A 13 3.78 5.91 -17.53
C ALA A 13 4.54 6.89 -16.64
N ARG A 14 5.84 6.66 -16.40
CA ARG A 14 6.71 7.55 -15.62
C ARG A 14 6.86 8.90 -16.31
N GLU A 15 7.17 8.91 -17.60
CA GLU A 15 7.37 10.16 -18.35
C GLU A 15 6.07 10.97 -18.45
N LEU A 16 4.93 10.31 -18.73
CA LEU A 16 3.60 10.95 -18.71
C LEU A 16 3.28 11.56 -17.34
N THR A 17 3.66 10.90 -16.24
CA THR A 17 3.37 11.39 -14.89
C THR A 17 4.29 12.55 -14.52
N ARG A 18 5.54 12.56 -14.97
CA ARG A 18 6.50 13.66 -14.80
C ARG A 18 6.06 14.92 -15.56
N THR A 19 5.66 14.76 -16.82
CA THR A 19 5.14 15.87 -17.64
C THR A 19 3.88 16.47 -17.04
N VAL A 20 2.96 15.63 -16.55
CA VAL A 20 1.75 16.11 -15.86
C VAL A 20 2.08 16.89 -14.59
N LEU A 21 3.16 16.55 -13.86
CA LEU A 21 3.57 17.29 -12.67
C LEU A 21 4.09 18.70 -13.02
N GLU A 22 4.92 18.81 -14.06
CA GLU A 22 5.41 20.10 -14.58
C GLU A 22 4.25 21.02 -15.01
N GLU A 23 3.22 20.46 -15.66
CA GLU A 23 2.00 21.19 -16.02
C GLU A 23 1.12 21.56 -14.81
N LEU A 24 1.03 20.67 -13.81
CA LEU A 24 0.25 20.90 -12.60
C LEU A 24 0.88 21.95 -11.68
N ASP A 25 2.18 22.20 -11.76
CA ASP A 25 2.82 23.30 -11.03
C ASP A 25 2.40 24.68 -11.53
N THR A 26 1.92 24.76 -12.78
CA THR A 26 1.41 26.01 -13.37
C THR A 26 -0.10 26.20 -13.22
N THR A 27 -0.84 25.19 -12.73
CA THR A 27 -2.30 25.20 -12.68
C THR A 27 -2.87 24.91 -11.28
N LYS A 28 -3.99 25.56 -10.90
CA LYS A 28 -4.68 25.37 -9.61
C LYS A 28 -5.55 24.09 -9.57
N ILE A 29 -5.16 23.03 -10.28
CA ILE A 29 -5.96 21.81 -10.38
C ILE A 29 -5.66 20.89 -9.18
N PRO A 30 -6.68 20.42 -8.42
CA PRO A 30 -6.49 19.58 -7.23
C PRO A 30 -6.28 18.11 -7.62
N LEU A 31 -5.21 17.84 -8.38
CA LEU A 31 -4.80 16.51 -8.82
C LEU A 31 -3.35 16.18 -8.42
N LYS A 32 -2.67 17.07 -7.70
CA LYS A 32 -1.25 16.87 -7.35
C LYS A 32 -1.07 15.65 -6.48
N SER A 33 -1.97 15.43 -5.52
CA SER A 33 -1.88 14.26 -4.63
C SER A 33 -1.94 12.93 -5.38
N VAL A 34 -2.86 12.80 -6.35
CA VAL A 34 -3.03 11.58 -7.14
C VAL A 34 -1.87 11.38 -8.10
N THR A 35 -1.34 12.46 -8.69
CA THR A 35 -0.15 12.42 -9.54
C THR A 35 1.05 11.91 -8.75
N TYR A 36 1.34 12.53 -7.61
CA TYR A 36 2.44 12.10 -6.72
C TYR A 36 2.27 10.66 -6.22
N TYR A 37 1.05 10.24 -5.85
CA TYR A 37 0.79 8.85 -5.49
C TYR A 37 1.12 7.90 -6.65
N GLY A 38 0.79 8.30 -7.88
CA GLY A 38 1.17 7.58 -9.09
C GLY A 38 2.69 7.45 -9.26
N ILE A 39 3.44 8.54 -9.10
CA ILE A 39 4.90 8.52 -9.16
C ILE A 39 5.47 7.60 -8.07
N GLY A 40 4.90 7.66 -6.87
CA GLY A 40 5.28 6.80 -5.75
C GLY A 40 5.13 5.32 -6.06
N LEU A 41 4.00 4.92 -6.65
CA LEU A 41 3.75 3.54 -7.08
C LEU A 41 4.70 3.09 -8.19
N ASP A 42 4.93 3.94 -9.19
CA ASP A 42 5.80 3.64 -10.33
C ASP A 42 7.28 3.53 -9.89
N SER A 43 7.70 4.35 -8.92
CA SER A 43 9.06 4.28 -8.36
C SER A 43 9.22 3.03 -7.48
N PHE A 44 8.20 2.71 -6.68
CA PHE A 44 8.19 1.51 -5.86
C PHE A 44 8.27 0.22 -6.70
N SER A 45 7.54 0.15 -7.83
CA SER A 45 7.51 -1.06 -8.67
C SER A 45 8.86 -1.39 -9.31
N ILE A 46 9.70 -0.37 -9.58
CA ILE A 46 11.05 -0.55 -10.11
C ILE A 46 12.15 -0.61 -9.03
N GLY A 47 11.77 -0.56 -7.75
CA GLY A 47 12.71 -0.61 -6.62
C GLY A 47 13.42 0.71 -6.29
N ASP A 48 13.00 1.83 -6.88
CA ASP A 48 13.50 3.18 -6.58
C ASP A 48 12.81 3.70 -5.31
N LEU A 49 13.21 3.15 -4.16
CA LEU A 49 12.55 3.41 -2.87
C LEU A 49 12.74 4.85 -2.37
N ASP A 50 13.84 5.51 -2.74
CA ASP A 50 14.08 6.93 -2.38
C ASP A 50 13.10 7.85 -3.10
N SER A 51 12.95 7.68 -4.42
CA SER A 51 11.96 8.44 -5.20
C SER A 51 10.53 8.10 -4.76
N ALA A 52 10.26 6.82 -4.44
CA ALA A 52 8.96 6.39 -3.94
C ALA A 52 8.61 7.10 -2.63
N GLN A 53 9.53 7.15 -1.65
CA GLN A 53 9.30 7.82 -0.38
C GLN A 53 9.01 9.31 -0.55
N HIS A 54 9.81 10.00 -1.37
CA HIS A 54 9.63 11.42 -1.62
C HIS A 54 8.25 11.68 -2.24
N ALA A 55 7.91 10.96 -3.31
CA ALA A 55 6.63 11.13 -3.99
C ALA A 55 5.43 10.78 -3.10
N LEU A 56 5.49 9.72 -2.30
CA LEU A 56 4.41 9.36 -1.38
C LEU A 56 4.24 10.39 -0.25
N SER A 57 5.33 10.98 0.22
CA SER A 57 5.29 12.07 1.20
C SER A 57 4.60 13.31 0.62
N GLU A 58 4.95 13.71 -0.60
CA GLU A 58 4.28 14.80 -1.31
C GLU A 58 2.80 14.49 -1.58
N ALA A 59 2.48 13.24 -1.93
CA ALA A 59 1.10 12.79 -2.13
C ALA A 59 0.25 12.95 -0.85
N ILE A 60 0.82 12.66 0.32
CA ILE A 60 0.16 12.87 1.62
C ILE A 60 -0.04 14.36 1.88
N VAL A 61 0.99 15.19 1.71
CA VAL A 61 0.92 16.65 1.96
C VAL A 61 -0.14 17.29 1.07
N HIS A 62 -0.10 17.02 -0.24
CA HIS A 62 -1.08 17.52 -1.19
C HIS A 62 -2.47 16.92 -0.95
N GLY A 63 -2.55 15.63 -0.62
CA GLY A 63 -3.82 14.94 -0.37
C GLY A 63 -4.57 15.52 0.82
N LYS A 64 -3.84 15.94 1.87
CA LYS A 64 -4.43 16.65 3.02
C LYS A 64 -5.00 18.01 2.62
N ARG A 65 -4.27 18.78 1.81
CA ARG A 65 -4.72 20.09 1.30
C ARG A 65 -5.94 19.97 0.39
N GLU A 66 -5.96 18.94 -0.46
CA GLU A 66 -7.02 18.65 -1.42
C GLU A 66 -8.20 17.86 -0.81
N LYS A 67 -8.11 17.47 0.47
CA LYS A 67 -9.07 16.58 1.17
C LYS A 67 -9.33 15.27 0.43
N LYS A 68 -8.28 14.68 -0.16
CA LYS A 68 -8.30 13.37 -0.83
C LYS A 68 -7.95 12.26 0.16
N TYR A 69 -8.90 11.91 1.04
CA TYR A 69 -8.69 10.97 2.15
C TYR A 69 -8.16 9.59 1.70
N THR A 70 -8.70 9.04 0.62
CA THR A 70 -8.27 7.74 0.07
C THR A 70 -6.84 7.79 -0.46
N THR A 71 -6.44 8.89 -1.11
CA THR A 71 -5.06 9.10 -1.57
C THR A 71 -4.10 9.22 -0.40
N VAL A 72 -4.47 9.96 0.65
CA VAL A 72 -3.66 10.05 1.89
C VAL A 72 -3.51 8.66 2.51
N LEU A 73 -4.60 7.89 2.61
CA LEU A 73 -4.60 6.56 3.21
C LEU A 73 -3.75 5.54 2.42
N SER A 74 -3.88 5.52 1.10
CA SER A 74 -3.08 4.62 0.25
C SER A 74 -1.61 5.01 0.24
N SER A 75 -1.31 6.30 0.17
CA SER A 75 0.07 6.81 0.17
C SER A 75 0.77 6.54 1.50
N SER A 76 0.08 6.79 2.62
CA SER A 76 0.59 6.47 3.97
C SER A 76 0.78 4.97 4.15
N GLY A 77 -0.13 4.14 3.66
CA GLY A 77 0.05 2.68 3.68
C GLY A 77 1.31 2.21 2.95
N LEU A 78 1.49 2.63 1.70
CA LEU A 78 2.66 2.23 0.90
C LEU A 78 3.97 2.78 1.48
N LEU A 79 3.95 4.03 1.98
CA LEU A 79 5.10 4.62 2.66
C LEU A 79 5.44 3.87 3.95
N GLY A 80 4.44 3.42 4.71
CA GLY A 80 4.61 2.57 5.89
C GLY A 80 5.27 1.23 5.57
N TRP A 81 4.96 0.63 4.42
CA TRP A 81 5.66 -0.56 3.92
C TRP A 81 7.14 -0.29 3.62
N ILE A 82 7.45 0.85 3.00
CA ILE A 82 8.85 1.20 2.72
C ILE A 82 9.63 1.39 4.03
N TYR A 83 9.07 2.10 5.00
CA TYR A 83 9.70 2.24 6.32
C TYR A 83 9.87 0.90 7.04
N TYR A 84 8.88 -0.01 6.93
CA TYR A 84 9.00 -1.37 7.44
C TYR A 84 10.19 -2.12 6.82
N TYR A 85 10.36 -2.05 5.49
CA TYR A 85 11.50 -2.69 4.81
C TYR A 85 12.85 -2.14 5.23
N PHE A 86 12.93 -0.86 5.59
CA PHE A 86 14.15 -0.26 6.14
C PHE A 86 14.35 -0.53 7.64
N GLY A 87 13.45 -1.27 8.29
CA GLY A 87 13.50 -1.52 9.72
C GLY A 87 13.12 -0.31 10.57
N GLU A 88 12.58 0.75 9.96
CA GLU A 88 12.16 1.97 10.63
C GLU A 88 10.75 1.83 11.23
N LEU A 89 10.58 0.85 12.13
CA LEU A 89 9.26 0.40 12.62
C LEU A 89 8.45 1.52 13.29
N ASP A 90 9.09 2.38 14.09
CA ASP A 90 8.38 3.47 14.78
C ASP A 90 7.91 4.56 13.80
N LYS A 91 8.70 4.87 12.75
CA LYS A 91 8.27 5.77 11.68
C LYS A 91 7.13 5.17 10.85
N ALA A 92 7.19 3.87 10.55
CA ALA A 92 6.10 3.16 9.87
C ALA A 92 4.79 3.26 10.66
N LEU A 93 4.86 3.03 11.98
CA LEU A 93 3.73 3.13 12.89
C LEU A 93 3.18 4.56 12.99
N GLU A 94 4.05 5.55 13.23
CA GLU A 94 3.66 6.96 13.33
C GLU A 94 3.02 7.47 12.04
N ASN A 95 3.61 7.15 10.89
CA ASN A 95 3.06 7.52 9.58
C ASN A 95 1.67 6.93 9.36
N GLY A 96 1.43 5.66 9.69
CA GLY A 96 0.10 5.05 9.56
C GLY A 96 -0.92 5.65 10.52
N ILE A 97 -0.58 5.75 11.81
CA ILE A 97 -1.50 6.20 12.85
C ILE A 97 -1.86 7.68 12.69
N SER A 98 -0.87 8.56 12.50
CA SER A 98 -1.12 10.01 12.40
C SER A 98 -1.97 10.37 11.19
N ASN A 99 -1.76 9.69 10.04
CA ASN A 99 -2.57 9.89 8.86
C ASN A 99 -3.97 9.28 8.98
N GLN A 100 -4.11 8.13 9.65
CA GLN A 100 -5.43 7.59 9.98
C GLN A 100 -6.21 8.53 10.91
N GLN A 101 -5.58 9.05 11.96
CA GLN A 101 -6.21 10.00 12.89
C GLN A 101 -6.65 11.28 12.16
N TRP A 102 -5.82 11.78 11.23
CA TRP A 102 -6.21 12.90 10.40
C TRP A 102 -7.45 12.58 9.54
N ILE A 103 -7.52 11.41 8.90
CA ILE A 103 -8.70 10.98 8.12
C ILE A 103 -9.92 10.85 9.03
N ASP A 104 -9.77 10.15 10.16
CA ASP A 104 -10.84 9.90 11.13
C ASP A 104 -11.42 11.21 11.69
N SER A 105 -10.63 12.28 11.79
CA SER A 105 -11.11 13.60 12.23
C SER A 105 -12.14 14.24 11.28
N TYR A 106 -12.25 13.75 10.05
CA TYR A 106 -13.26 14.16 9.06
C TYR A 106 -14.29 13.05 8.77
N HIS A 107 -14.20 11.90 9.44
CA HIS A 107 -15.05 10.75 9.18
C HIS A 107 -16.41 10.90 9.87
N ASP A 108 -17.49 10.62 9.15
CA ASP A 108 -18.83 10.50 9.70
C ASP A 108 -18.97 9.12 10.37
N PRO A 109 -19.21 9.02 11.69
CA PRO A 109 -19.33 7.74 12.39
C PRO A 109 -20.45 6.82 11.87
N SER A 110 -21.43 7.37 11.13
CA SER A 110 -22.48 6.57 10.50
C SER A 110 -22.03 5.87 9.20
N GLN A 111 -20.91 6.30 8.63
CA GLN A 111 -20.35 5.74 7.40
C GLN A 111 -19.33 4.63 7.71
N PRO A 112 -19.21 3.60 6.85
CA PRO A 112 -18.13 2.62 6.96
C PRO A 112 -16.77 3.30 6.89
N ARG A 113 -15.84 2.89 7.76
CA ARG A 113 -14.47 3.37 7.72
C ARG A 113 -13.80 2.99 6.41
N ILE A 114 -13.00 3.89 5.87
CA ILE A 114 -12.17 3.62 4.70
C ILE A 114 -11.04 2.67 5.13
N ILE A 115 -10.91 1.54 4.44
CA ILE A 115 -9.89 0.53 4.69
C ILE A 115 -8.90 0.56 3.51
N SER A 116 -7.60 0.54 3.83
CA SER A 116 -6.53 0.40 2.84
C SER A 116 -5.76 -0.88 3.11
N CYS A 117 -5.65 -1.74 2.09
CA CYS A 117 -4.85 -2.97 2.14
C CYS A 117 -3.40 -2.65 2.52
N TRP A 118 -2.77 -1.68 1.85
CA TRP A 118 -1.41 -1.25 2.15
C TRP A 118 -1.23 -0.87 3.62
N GLN A 119 -2.09 0.00 4.15
CA GLN A 119 -1.93 0.49 5.52
C GLN A 119 -2.20 -0.58 6.57
N ASN A 120 -3.27 -1.35 6.41
CA ASN A 120 -3.60 -2.41 7.37
C ASN A 120 -2.51 -3.48 7.38
N SER A 121 -2.00 -3.86 6.20
CA SER A 121 -0.88 -4.79 6.13
C SER A 121 0.41 -4.23 6.73
N ALA A 122 0.78 -2.97 6.47
CA ALA A 122 1.96 -2.35 7.07
C ALA A 122 1.88 -2.36 8.61
N LEU A 123 0.74 -1.92 9.15
CA LEU A 123 0.52 -1.89 10.60
C LEU A 123 0.52 -3.31 11.20
N ALA A 124 -0.10 -4.27 10.53
CA ALA A 124 -0.06 -5.67 10.95
C ALA A 124 1.37 -6.20 11.02
N LEU A 125 2.18 -5.96 9.99
CA LEU A 125 3.59 -6.39 9.95
C LEU A 125 4.42 -5.74 11.05
N VAL A 126 4.29 -4.42 11.25
CA VAL A 126 4.97 -3.71 12.34
C VAL A 126 4.59 -4.29 13.71
N HIS A 127 3.31 -4.57 13.94
CA HIS A 127 2.85 -5.19 15.18
C HIS A 127 3.31 -6.64 15.33
N CYS A 128 3.47 -7.39 14.23
CA CYS A 128 4.07 -8.73 14.26
C CYS A 128 5.52 -8.68 14.74
N GLU A 129 6.35 -7.77 14.22
CA GLU A 129 7.75 -7.62 14.66
C GLU A 129 7.86 -7.23 16.14
N LYS A 130 6.87 -6.50 16.66
CA LYS A 130 6.77 -6.13 18.08
C LYS A 130 6.15 -7.23 18.96
N ALA A 131 5.91 -8.42 18.42
CA ALA A 131 5.23 -9.55 19.06
C ALA A 131 3.81 -9.23 19.59
N GLN A 132 3.13 -8.24 18.99
CA GLN A 132 1.79 -7.77 19.36
C GLN A 132 0.74 -8.45 18.47
N TYR A 133 0.67 -9.78 18.52
CA TYR A 133 -0.08 -10.59 17.55
C TYR A 133 -1.59 -10.34 17.51
N THR A 134 -2.22 -10.11 18.67
CA THR A 134 -3.65 -9.78 18.71
C THR A 134 -3.95 -8.47 17.99
N LEU A 135 -3.06 -7.47 18.14
CA LEU A 135 -3.20 -6.18 17.48
C LEU A 135 -2.92 -6.32 15.97
N ALA A 136 -1.89 -7.08 15.59
CA ALA A 136 -1.63 -7.40 14.19
C ALA A 136 -2.85 -8.07 13.52
N GLN A 137 -3.44 -9.07 14.18
CA GLN A 137 -4.64 -9.75 13.70
C GLN A 137 -5.83 -8.78 13.53
N SER A 138 -5.97 -7.79 14.43
CA SER A 138 -7.05 -6.81 14.34
C SER A 138 -6.96 -5.93 13.08
N TYR A 139 -5.74 -5.69 12.55
CA TYR A 139 -5.54 -5.00 11.28
C TYR A 139 -5.76 -5.91 10.07
N ILE A 140 -5.53 -7.23 10.20
CA ILE A 140 -5.77 -8.20 9.12
C ILE A 140 -7.28 -8.49 8.96
N ASN A 141 -8.03 -8.57 10.06
CA ASN A 141 -9.44 -8.99 10.06
C ASN A 141 -10.32 -8.25 9.04
N PRO A 142 -10.26 -6.90 8.92
CA PRO A 142 -11.05 -6.18 7.94
C PRO A 142 -10.72 -6.55 6.48
N LEU A 143 -9.53 -7.10 6.23
CA LEU A 143 -9.09 -7.48 4.89
C LEU A 143 -9.59 -8.86 4.44
N LEU A 144 -9.96 -9.74 5.37
CA LEU A 144 -10.32 -11.13 5.05
C LEU A 144 -11.55 -11.21 4.13
N ARG A 145 -12.50 -10.29 4.28
CA ARG A 145 -13.68 -10.21 3.41
C ARG A 145 -13.31 -9.94 1.95
N HIS A 146 -12.20 -9.28 1.67
CA HIS A 146 -11.72 -9.07 0.30
C HIS A 146 -11.25 -10.36 -0.36
N LEU A 147 -10.75 -11.33 0.42
CA LEU A 147 -10.39 -12.66 -0.10
C LEU A 147 -11.64 -13.47 -0.46
N GLU A 148 -12.70 -13.38 0.36
CA GLU A 148 -13.95 -14.12 0.14
C GLU A 148 -14.73 -13.64 -1.09
N ILE A 149 -14.76 -12.33 -1.31
CA ILE A 149 -15.52 -11.71 -2.43
C ILE A 149 -14.72 -11.73 -3.73
N GLY A 150 -13.40 -11.91 -3.64
CA GLY A 150 -12.46 -11.68 -4.73
C GLY A 150 -11.98 -10.23 -4.75
N THR A 151 -10.66 -10.05 -4.86
CA THR A 151 -10.01 -8.75 -4.92
C THR A 151 -9.00 -8.69 -6.06
N GLU A 152 -8.44 -7.51 -6.30
CA GLU A 152 -7.36 -7.31 -7.27
C GLU A 152 -6.16 -8.24 -6.92
N PRO A 153 -5.55 -8.95 -7.88
CA PRO A 153 -4.54 -9.96 -7.62
C PRO A 153 -3.37 -9.51 -6.74
N GLY A 154 -2.88 -8.28 -6.93
CA GLY A 154 -1.87 -7.68 -6.07
C GLY A 154 -2.32 -7.51 -4.62
N GLN A 155 -3.52 -6.96 -4.39
CA GLN A 155 -4.09 -6.87 -3.05
C GLN A 155 -4.26 -8.25 -2.39
N HIS A 156 -4.69 -9.25 -3.16
CA HIS A 156 -4.83 -10.63 -2.66
C HIS A 156 -3.49 -11.15 -2.13
N ILE A 157 -2.43 -11.00 -2.93
CA ILE A 157 -1.08 -11.43 -2.57
C ILE A 157 -0.59 -10.71 -1.31
N ILE A 158 -0.80 -9.39 -1.20
CA ILE A 158 -0.40 -8.61 -0.02
C ILE A 158 -1.11 -9.12 1.25
N ILE A 159 -2.42 -9.37 1.17
CA ILE A 159 -3.20 -9.84 2.32
C ILE A 159 -2.68 -11.21 2.76
N GLN A 160 -2.48 -12.14 1.81
CA GLN A 160 -1.99 -13.48 2.11
C GLN A 160 -0.56 -13.49 2.65
N TYR A 161 0.34 -12.66 2.08
CA TYR A 161 1.68 -12.48 2.61
C TYR A 161 1.67 -11.97 4.05
N THR A 162 0.81 -10.99 4.36
CA THR A 162 0.66 -10.43 5.71
C THR A 162 0.18 -11.51 6.70
N ARG A 163 -0.80 -12.32 6.29
CA ARG A 163 -1.31 -13.45 7.08
C ARG A 163 -0.22 -14.49 7.33
N ALA A 164 0.53 -14.85 6.30
CA ALA A 164 1.65 -15.79 6.40
C ALA A 164 2.69 -15.31 7.41
N LYS A 165 3.05 -14.02 7.39
CA LYS A 165 4.00 -13.43 8.34
C LYS A 165 3.49 -13.50 9.79
N LEU A 166 2.20 -13.25 10.02
CA LEU A 166 1.61 -13.40 11.35
C LEU A 166 1.64 -14.85 11.84
N PHE A 167 1.17 -15.80 11.03
CA PHE A 167 1.17 -17.22 11.39
C PHE A 167 2.59 -17.74 11.61
N TYR A 168 3.54 -17.34 10.78
CA TYR A 168 4.95 -17.68 10.95
C TYR A 168 5.48 -17.17 12.30
N ALA A 169 5.21 -15.91 12.66
CA ALA A 169 5.62 -15.35 13.95
C ALA A 169 4.99 -16.07 15.14
N GLN A 170 3.79 -16.64 14.96
CA GLN A 170 3.09 -17.48 15.94
C GLN A 170 3.52 -18.95 15.92
N LYS A 171 4.48 -19.33 15.06
CA LYS A 171 4.94 -20.72 14.83
C LYS A 171 3.87 -21.66 14.26
N GLN A 172 2.84 -21.08 13.64
CA GLN A 172 1.79 -21.78 12.90
C GLN A 172 2.24 -21.97 11.45
N PHE A 173 3.20 -22.88 11.25
CA PHE A 173 3.90 -22.99 9.97
C PHE A 173 3.03 -23.54 8.85
N VAL A 174 2.06 -24.42 9.17
CA VAL A 174 1.16 -25.00 8.16
C VAL A 174 0.28 -23.91 7.57
N GLU A 175 -0.36 -23.12 8.42
CA GLU A 175 -1.22 -22.01 8.01
C GLU A 175 -0.44 -20.90 7.29
N ALA A 176 0.82 -20.68 7.69
CA ALA A 176 1.70 -19.75 6.99
C ALA A 176 2.01 -20.23 5.55
N ILE A 177 2.32 -21.52 5.38
CA ILE A 177 2.59 -22.11 4.06
C ILE A 177 1.33 -22.06 3.19
N GLU A 178 0.16 -22.43 3.71
CA GLU A 178 -1.10 -22.36 2.95
C GLU A 178 -1.40 -20.96 2.42
N CYS A 179 -1.12 -19.92 3.21
CA CYS A 179 -1.26 -18.53 2.75
C CYS A 179 -0.28 -18.19 1.62
N LEU A 180 0.97 -18.66 1.70
CA LEU A 180 1.98 -18.41 0.67
C LEU A 180 1.72 -19.19 -0.61
N ASP A 181 1.23 -20.43 -0.51
CA ASP A 181 0.85 -21.25 -1.66
C ASP A 181 -0.32 -20.60 -2.42
N ASP A 182 -1.31 -20.09 -1.70
CA ASP A 182 -2.43 -19.36 -2.30
C ASP A 182 -1.96 -18.06 -2.98
N ALA A 183 -1.09 -17.28 -2.33
CA ALA A 183 -0.49 -16.09 -2.94
C ALA A 183 0.31 -16.43 -4.21
N SER A 184 1.10 -17.50 -4.17
CA SER A 184 1.93 -17.96 -5.28
C SER A 184 1.07 -18.41 -6.47
N ASN A 185 0.00 -19.16 -6.20
CA ASN A 185 -0.96 -19.57 -7.21
C ASN A 185 -1.60 -18.36 -7.91
N ILE A 186 -2.01 -17.33 -7.17
CA ILE A 186 -2.53 -16.09 -7.77
C ILE A 186 -1.46 -15.41 -8.62
N TYR A 187 -0.23 -15.29 -8.11
CA TYR A 187 0.87 -14.68 -8.85
C TYR A 187 1.12 -15.39 -10.18
N GLU A 188 1.25 -16.72 -10.18
CA GLU A 188 1.52 -17.50 -11.40
C GLU A 188 0.47 -17.31 -12.49
N HIS A 189 -0.81 -17.22 -12.11
CA HIS A 189 -1.93 -17.12 -13.04
C HIS A 189 -2.28 -15.68 -13.43
N LYS A 190 -1.86 -14.68 -12.65
CA LYS A 190 -2.32 -13.29 -12.77
C LYS A 190 -1.21 -12.24 -12.80
N LYS A 191 0.07 -12.63 -12.83
CA LYS A 191 1.22 -11.71 -12.80
C LYS A 191 1.13 -10.53 -13.78
N ASP A 192 0.59 -10.75 -14.98
CA ASP A 192 0.47 -9.69 -16.00
C ASP A 192 -0.53 -8.58 -15.62
N SER A 193 -1.40 -8.84 -14.64
CA SER A 193 -2.36 -7.87 -14.11
C SER A 193 -1.89 -7.16 -12.84
N ILE A 194 -0.74 -7.55 -12.29
CA ILE A 194 -0.19 -6.97 -11.06
C ILE A 194 0.65 -5.74 -11.44
N VAL A 195 0.27 -4.59 -10.90
CA VAL A 195 0.89 -3.28 -11.23
C VAL A 195 2.09 -2.91 -10.34
N PHE A 196 2.52 -3.82 -9.46
CA PHE A 196 3.67 -3.63 -8.57
C PHE A 196 4.38 -4.97 -8.34
N THR A 197 5.64 -4.94 -7.93
CA THR A 197 6.37 -6.16 -7.57
C THR A 197 5.91 -6.64 -6.19
N PRO A 198 5.33 -7.84 -6.05
CA PRO A 198 4.91 -8.34 -4.76
C PRO A 198 6.07 -8.47 -3.76
N PRO A 199 5.79 -8.37 -2.44
CA PRO A 199 6.76 -8.70 -1.40
C PRO A 199 7.46 -10.04 -1.65
N SER A 200 8.76 -10.15 -1.34
CA SER A 200 9.58 -11.38 -1.38
C SER A 200 9.94 -12.00 -2.74
N MET A 201 9.78 -11.32 -3.87
CA MET A 201 10.31 -11.81 -5.16
C MET A 201 11.83 -11.62 -5.35
N ALA A 202 12.51 -11.02 -4.37
CA ALA A 202 13.96 -10.97 -4.28
C ALA A 202 14.40 -11.70 -3.01
N ALA A 203 14.43 -13.03 -3.09
CA ALA A 203 15.17 -13.89 -2.17
C ALA A 203 16.08 -14.80 -2.99
#